data_AF-A0A8C5TCK7-F1
#
_entry.id   AF-A0A8C5TCK7-F1
#
_cell.length_a   1.000
_cell.length_b   1.000
_cell.length_c   1.000
_cell.angle_alpha   90.00
_cell.angle_beta   90.00
_cell.angle_gamma   90.00
#
_symmetry.space_group_name_H-M   'P 1'
#
loop_
_entity.id
_entity.type
_entity.pdbx_description
1 polymer ?
#
loop_
_entity_poly.entity_id
_entity_poly.type
_entity_poly.pdbx_seq_one_letter_code
_entity_poly.pdbx_strand_id
1 'polypeptide(L)'
;LKAQIINVWNFEIIDTADPVDETGLLEVEPMSELWIGKNVSLNFMTKIVDHEQVFWYAQDTSGTIWKLDLTFTNMSLDPERVCTFHSGRIEAIGVSPFTFLMATTALDRSVRIYDFYNNSQLSVIKFKQGGTALTWAPAVVSREGGQIAVGFEDGVVRIIEVYDPKLLPDRDEPAKENAEINLKQVFKPHSAAVTALAYEQEGHMFATGSKDKTVFFFAIEDEYKPIGFIYVPGPVQTLQWSPSTHKKTMLLILCENGFAVQVPAPPPRKQEVPTYEIRDLPMQYFRFYSIKSQIKIALREKRKQEKEKARLEWIKQQKELGLDVEETEEEEPEEEPLPPIFVPEKPSPILCGFYSAPGKFWLSLTGLEKEKAIEDIKDPDAYTIEQFKQKKEFELKMKDAEEKKNKKREELSALRQDYVFLLQKNRELPKHMQLHRQVHLAFMRVIYL
;
A
#
# COMPACT_ATOMS: atom_id res chain seq x y z
N LEU A 1 -28.01 -4.88 33.72
CA LEU A 1 -28.23 -5.12 32.27
C LEU A 1 -29.28 -4.13 31.82
N LYS A 2 -28.92 -3.10 31.05
CA LYS A 2 -29.89 -2.12 30.53
C LYS A 2 -30.67 -2.80 29.39
N ALA A 3 -31.99 -2.67 29.42
CA ALA A 3 -32.84 -3.06 28.30
C ALA A 3 -32.95 -1.87 27.35
N GLN A 4 -32.98 -2.14 26.04
CA GLN A 4 -33.25 -1.11 25.06
C GLN A 4 -34.76 -1.01 24.84
N ILE A 5 -35.28 0.19 25.04
CA ILE A 5 -36.67 0.55 24.82
C ILE A 5 -36.68 1.70 23.81
N ILE A 6 -37.60 1.67 22.86
CA ILE A 6 -37.94 2.82 22.03
C ILE A 6 -39.19 3.44 22.63
N ASN A 7 -39.08 4.70 23.02
CA ASN A 7 -40.19 5.49 23.52
C ASN A 7 -40.68 6.39 22.39
N VAL A 8 -42.00 6.45 22.22
CA VAL A 8 -42.66 7.25 21.20
C VAL A 8 -43.58 8.24 21.89
N TRP A 9 -43.43 9.52 21.55
CA TRP A 9 -44.25 10.61 22.07
C TRP A 9 -45.13 11.18 20.97
N ASN A 10 -46.26 11.77 21.36
CA ASN A 10 -47.07 12.54 20.43
C ASN A 10 -46.42 13.92 20.20
N PHE A 11 -46.04 14.20 18.96
CA PHE A 11 -45.49 15.51 18.63
C PHE A 11 -46.51 16.64 18.85
N GLU A 12 -47.79 16.43 18.52
CA GLU A 12 -48.82 17.47 18.67
C GLU A 12 -49.06 17.85 20.12
N ILE A 13 -49.00 16.88 21.04
CA ILE A 13 -49.11 17.14 22.49
C ILE A 13 -47.90 17.92 22.97
N ILE A 14 -46.69 17.59 22.49
CA ILE A 14 -45.47 18.31 22.88
C ILE A 14 -45.49 19.75 22.34
N ASP A 15 -45.90 19.94 21.08
CA ASP A 15 -45.89 21.25 20.41
C ASP A 15 -46.92 22.22 21.00
N THR A 16 -48.03 21.70 21.54
CA THR A 16 -49.11 22.51 22.14
C THR A 16 -49.02 22.65 23.65
N ALA A 17 -48.03 22.04 24.29
CA ALA A 17 -47.93 22.05 25.74
C ALA A 17 -47.25 23.32 26.27
N ASP A 18 -47.88 23.94 27.27
CA ASP A 18 -47.36 25.11 27.97
C ASP A 18 -46.55 24.70 29.22
N PRO A 19 -45.42 25.37 29.50
CA PRO A 19 -44.65 25.12 30.72
C PRO A 19 -45.45 25.51 31.95
N VAL A 20 -45.47 24.64 32.94
CA VAL A 20 -46.28 24.83 34.16
C VAL A 20 -45.66 25.89 35.09
N ASP A 21 -44.35 26.08 35.04
CA ASP A 21 -43.58 26.99 35.91
C ASP A 21 -42.57 27.86 35.13
N GLU A 22 -42.01 28.89 35.78
CA GLU A 22 -40.96 29.79 35.24
C GLU A 22 -39.65 29.07 34.83
N THR A 23 -39.51 27.79 35.18
CA THR A 23 -38.36 26.95 34.83
C THR A 23 -38.31 26.60 33.34
N GLY A 24 -39.45 26.67 32.62
CA GLY A 24 -39.55 26.35 31.21
C GLY A 24 -39.39 24.85 30.89
N LEU A 25 -39.49 23.97 31.89
CA LEU A 25 -39.39 22.52 31.73
C LEU A 25 -40.79 21.88 31.75
N LEU A 26 -40.99 20.88 30.89
CA LEU A 26 -42.23 20.10 30.78
C LEU A 26 -41.90 18.61 30.86
N GLU A 27 -42.58 17.89 31.74
CA GLU A 27 -42.50 16.43 31.84
C GLU A 27 -43.57 15.80 30.95
N VAL A 28 -43.16 14.93 30.02
CA VAL A 28 -44.07 14.27 29.06
C VAL A 28 -43.83 12.76 29.09
N GLU A 29 -44.86 12.02 29.48
CA GLU A 29 -44.85 10.56 29.43
C GLU A 29 -44.90 10.05 27.99
N PRO A 30 -44.19 8.96 27.67
CA PRO A 30 -44.26 8.36 26.33
C PRO A 30 -45.66 7.79 26.07
N MET A 31 -46.17 8.00 24.87
CA MET A 31 -47.45 7.42 24.43
C MET A 31 -47.35 5.91 24.27
N SER A 32 -46.20 5.42 23.81
CA SER A 32 -45.97 4.00 23.56
C SER A 32 -44.51 3.64 23.75
N GLU A 33 -44.28 2.42 24.20
CA GLU A 33 -42.95 1.88 24.46
C GLU A 33 -42.80 0.53 23.74
N LEU A 34 -41.74 0.38 22.93
CA LEU A 34 -41.38 -0.88 22.28
C LEU A 34 -40.13 -1.46 22.93
N TRP A 35 -40.24 -2.68 23.44
CA TRP A 35 -39.15 -3.37 24.12
C TRP A 35 -38.37 -4.26 23.14
N ILE A 36 -37.11 -3.91 22.84
CA ILE A 36 -36.30 -4.64 21.84
C ILE A 36 -35.58 -5.83 22.46
N GLY A 37 -35.00 -5.63 23.63
CA GLY A 37 -34.29 -6.70 24.32
C GLY A 37 -33.21 -6.23 25.28
N LYS A 38 -32.58 -7.21 25.94
CA LYS A 38 -31.46 -7.00 26.86
C LYS A 38 -30.14 -6.96 26.08
N ASN A 39 -29.23 -6.06 26.44
CA ASN A 39 -27.93 -5.86 25.78
C ASN A 39 -28.00 -5.42 24.31
N VAL A 40 -29.13 -4.82 23.92
CA VAL A 40 -29.25 -4.10 22.65
C VAL A 40 -28.91 -2.64 22.93
N SER A 41 -28.25 -1.98 21.98
CA SER A 41 -28.04 -0.53 22.01
C SER A 41 -28.10 -0.05 20.58
N LEU A 42 -29.22 0.55 20.21
CA LEU A 42 -29.43 1.06 18.86
C LEU A 42 -28.60 2.31 18.61
N ASN A 43 -28.01 2.41 17.43
CA ASN A 43 -27.27 3.60 16.99
C ASN A 43 -27.98 4.33 15.85
N PHE A 44 -28.54 3.57 14.91
CA PHE A 44 -29.15 4.12 13.71
C PHE A 44 -30.50 3.45 13.48
N MET A 45 -31.46 4.23 13.00
CA MET A 45 -32.78 3.74 12.65
C MET A 45 -33.27 4.45 11.39
N THR A 46 -33.90 3.71 10.49
CA THR A 46 -34.44 4.23 9.23
C THR A 46 -35.86 3.71 9.00
N LYS A 47 -36.74 4.57 8.53
CA LYS A 47 -38.14 4.25 8.19
C LYS A 47 -38.20 3.74 6.76
N ILE A 48 -38.93 2.66 6.55
CA ILE A 48 -39.26 2.11 5.24
C ILE A 48 -40.78 2.01 5.11
N VAL A 49 -41.28 2.40 3.94
CA VAL A 49 -42.70 2.26 3.59
C VAL A 49 -42.77 1.34 2.39
N ASP A 50 -43.41 0.18 2.57
CA ASP A 50 -43.57 -0.84 1.54
C ASP A 50 -45.04 -1.24 1.43
N HIS A 51 -45.65 -1.08 0.25
CA HIS A 51 -47.06 -1.39 0.00
C HIS A 51 -48.03 -0.95 1.13
N GLU A 52 -47.91 0.30 1.58
CA GLU A 52 -48.69 0.91 2.68
C GLU A 52 -48.38 0.40 4.11
N GLN A 53 -47.48 -0.58 4.26
CA GLN A 53 -46.93 -0.99 5.55
C GLN A 53 -45.69 -0.17 5.91
N VAL A 54 -45.61 0.24 7.17
CA VAL A 54 -44.50 1.03 7.69
C VAL A 54 -43.67 0.18 8.63
N PHE A 55 -42.40 -0.03 8.28
CA PHE A 55 -41.44 -0.70 9.14
C PHE A 55 -40.22 0.18 9.39
N TRP A 56 -39.51 -0.12 10.46
CA TRP A 56 -38.26 0.55 10.80
C TRP A 56 -37.13 -0.47 10.85
N TYR A 57 -36.04 -0.21 10.15
CA TYR A 57 -34.82 -0.96 10.34
C TYR A 57 -33.91 -0.22 11.30
N ALA A 58 -33.39 -0.92 12.29
CA ALA A 58 -32.46 -0.36 13.26
C ALA A 58 -31.18 -1.19 13.36
N GLN A 59 -30.04 -0.53 13.36
CA GLN A 59 -28.75 -1.16 13.58
C GLN A 59 -28.29 -0.94 15.02
N ASP A 60 -27.90 -2.02 15.70
CA ASP A 60 -27.29 -1.94 17.01
C ASP A 60 -25.76 -1.85 16.98
N THR A 61 -25.19 -1.41 18.10
CA THR A 61 -23.73 -1.35 18.34
C THR A 61 -23.02 -2.70 18.23
N SER A 62 -23.75 -3.83 18.24
CA SER A 62 -23.20 -5.18 18.13
C SER A 62 -23.18 -5.71 16.69
N GLY A 63 -23.62 -4.92 15.71
CA GLY A 63 -23.68 -5.30 14.30
C GLY A 63 -24.96 -6.05 13.91
N THR A 64 -25.98 -6.03 14.76
CA THR A 64 -27.28 -6.66 14.49
C THR A 64 -28.22 -5.68 13.81
N ILE A 65 -28.95 -6.15 12.81
CA ILE A 65 -30.04 -5.43 12.16
C ILE A 65 -31.37 -5.96 12.67
N TRP A 66 -32.19 -5.03 13.14
CA TRP A 66 -33.53 -5.26 13.67
C TRP A 66 -34.55 -4.69 12.70
N LYS A 67 -35.67 -5.39 12.52
CA LYS A 67 -36.89 -4.89 11.89
C LYS A 67 -37.91 -4.66 13.00
N LEU A 68 -38.42 -3.44 13.06
CA LEU A 68 -39.25 -2.94 14.14
C LEU A 68 -40.56 -2.42 13.56
N ASP A 69 -41.66 -2.73 14.23
CA ASP A 69 -42.98 -2.17 13.95
C ASP A 69 -43.30 -1.13 15.04
N LEU A 70 -43.34 0.13 14.63
CA LEU A 70 -43.66 1.28 15.50
C LEU A 70 -45.05 1.85 15.19
N THR A 71 -45.95 1.06 14.60
CA THR A 71 -47.34 1.48 14.34
C THR A 71 -48.21 1.40 15.59
N PHE A 72 -47.82 0.58 16.58
CA PHE A 72 -48.53 0.37 17.86
C PHE A 72 -50.02 0.08 17.72
N THR A 73 -50.41 -0.59 16.62
CA THR A 73 -51.77 -1.12 16.45
C THR A 73 -51.92 -2.45 17.18
N ASN A 74 -53.14 -2.94 17.35
CA ASN A 74 -53.38 -4.28 17.92
C ASN A 74 -52.75 -5.44 17.11
N MET A 75 -52.17 -5.15 15.93
CA MET A 75 -51.47 -6.10 15.06
C MET A 75 -49.96 -5.83 14.98
N SER A 76 -49.41 -4.96 15.82
CA SER A 76 -47.98 -4.62 15.80
C SER A 76 -47.11 -5.86 16.03
N LEU A 77 -46.11 -6.06 15.18
CA LEU A 77 -45.21 -7.20 15.28
C LEU A 77 -44.10 -6.98 16.32
N ASP A 78 -43.71 -8.07 17.00
CA ASP A 78 -42.54 -8.06 17.88
C ASP A 78 -41.26 -7.73 17.10
N PRO A 79 -40.25 -7.10 17.74
CA PRO A 79 -38.95 -6.83 17.14
C PRO A 79 -38.30 -8.08 16.54
N GLU A 80 -38.09 -8.06 15.23
CA GLU A 80 -37.50 -9.18 14.49
C GLU A 80 -36.00 -8.93 14.29
N ARG A 81 -35.17 -9.92 14.64
CA ARG A 81 -33.74 -9.89 14.34
C ARG A 81 -33.50 -10.45 12.93
N VAL A 82 -33.20 -9.56 11.99
CA VAL A 82 -33.09 -9.90 10.56
C VAL A 82 -31.76 -10.56 10.24
N CYS A 83 -30.65 -9.94 10.67
CA CYS A 83 -29.31 -10.46 10.41
C CYS A 83 -28.30 -9.91 11.42
N THR A 84 -27.16 -10.59 11.54
CA THR A 84 -26.09 -10.21 12.47
C THR A 84 -24.75 -10.20 11.76
N PHE A 85 -23.96 -9.16 11.97
CA PHE A 85 -22.62 -8.98 11.42
C PHE A 85 -21.61 -8.73 12.53
N HIS A 86 -20.33 -8.70 12.16
CA HIS A 86 -19.30 -8.20 13.06
C HIS A 86 -19.55 -6.73 13.39
N SER A 87 -19.29 -6.34 14.65
CA SER A 87 -19.25 -4.94 15.03
C SER A 87 -17.85 -4.37 14.75
N GLY A 88 -17.74 -3.57 13.69
CA GLY A 88 -16.48 -2.92 13.31
C GLY A 88 -15.65 -3.74 12.32
N ARG A 89 -14.33 -3.45 12.31
CA ARG A 89 -13.39 -4.04 11.34
C ARG A 89 -13.20 -5.54 11.60
N ILE A 90 -13.20 -6.32 10.53
CA ILE A 90 -12.77 -7.72 10.56
C ILE A 90 -11.25 -7.73 10.64
N GLU A 91 -10.69 -8.36 11.67
CA GLU A 91 -9.24 -8.39 11.91
C GLU A 91 -8.56 -9.50 11.11
N ALA A 92 -9.22 -10.65 11.00
CA ALA A 92 -8.69 -11.77 10.24
C ALA A 92 -9.81 -12.63 9.66
N ILE A 93 -9.47 -13.27 8.55
CA ILE A 93 -10.32 -14.20 7.81
C ILE A 93 -9.47 -15.41 7.40
N GLY A 94 -10.08 -16.59 7.38
CA GLY A 94 -9.44 -17.80 6.92
C GLY A 94 -10.47 -18.75 6.31
N VAL A 95 -10.06 -19.49 5.29
CA VAL A 95 -10.89 -20.48 4.60
C VAL A 95 -10.37 -21.88 4.90
N SER A 96 -11.27 -22.83 5.13
CA SER A 96 -10.89 -24.23 5.32
C SER A 96 -10.21 -24.78 4.07
N PRO A 97 -9.10 -25.53 4.20
CA PRO A 97 -8.45 -26.15 3.06
C PRO A 97 -9.23 -27.36 2.50
N PHE A 98 -10.32 -27.79 3.14
CA PHE A 98 -11.04 -29.03 2.79
C PHE A 98 -12.51 -28.83 2.47
N THR A 99 -13.15 -27.85 3.09
CA THR A 99 -14.59 -27.65 3.05
C THR A 99 -14.95 -26.24 2.60
N PHE A 100 -16.22 -25.98 2.34
CA PHE A 100 -16.74 -24.64 2.04
C PHE A 100 -16.93 -23.77 3.30
N LEU A 101 -16.16 -24.05 4.35
CA LEU A 101 -16.18 -23.30 5.58
C LEU A 101 -15.20 -22.14 5.54
N MET A 102 -15.63 -21.01 6.10
CA MET A 102 -14.82 -19.82 6.32
C MET A 102 -15.02 -19.34 7.75
N ALA A 103 -13.95 -18.83 8.35
CA ALA A 103 -13.99 -18.25 9.68
C ALA A 103 -13.50 -16.81 9.64
N THR A 104 -14.16 -15.95 10.41
CA THR A 104 -13.75 -14.55 10.60
C THR A 104 -13.67 -14.24 12.09
N THR A 105 -12.85 -13.26 12.44
CA THR A 105 -12.77 -12.73 13.80
C THR A 105 -12.60 -11.22 13.80
N ALA A 106 -13.05 -10.59 14.88
CA ALA A 106 -13.00 -9.14 15.07
C ALA A 106 -12.82 -8.77 16.55
N LEU A 107 -12.63 -7.46 16.79
CA LEU A 107 -12.56 -6.89 18.13
C LEU A 107 -13.91 -6.89 18.87
N ASP A 108 -15.00 -7.23 18.19
CA ASP A 108 -16.30 -7.48 18.81
C ASP A 108 -16.35 -8.75 19.68
N ARG A 109 -15.20 -9.43 19.79
CA ARG A 109 -14.96 -10.65 20.58
C ARG A 109 -15.67 -11.88 20.03
N SER A 110 -16.13 -11.82 18.80
CA SER A 110 -16.74 -12.96 18.13
C SER A 110 -15.79 -13.63 17.14
N VAL A 111 -15.90 -14.95 17.06
CA VAL A 111 -15.42 -15.75 15.95
C VAL A 111 -16.66 -16.31 15.28
N ARG A 112 -16.79 -16.09 13.97
CA ARG A 112 -17.97 -16.47 13.20
C ARG A 112 -17.55 -17.48 12.13
N ILE A 113 -18.34 -18.53 12.00
CA ILE A 113 -18.15 -19.59 11.00
C ILE A 113 -19.27 -19.48 9.97
N TYR A 114 -18.88 -19.52 8.71
CA TYR A 114 -19.75 -19.39 7.55
C TYR A 114 -19.58 -20.59 6.64
N ASP A 115 -20.69 -21.02 6.05
CA ASP A 115 -20.70 -21.75 4.81
C ASP A 115 -20.82 -20.73 3.68
N PHE A 116 -19.71 -20.50 2.97
CA PHE A 116 -19.70 -19.51 1.90
C PHE A 116 -20.26 -20.06 0.58
N TYR A 117 -20.46 -21.37 0.46
CA TYR A 117 -21.12 -21.98 -0.69
C TYR A 117 -22.63 -21.75 -0.63
N ASN A 118 -23.24 -21.98 0.55
CA ASN A 118 -24.66 -21.76 0.79
C ASN A 118 -24.99 -20.33 1.25
N ASN A 119 -24.00 -19.43 1.31
CA ASN A 119 -24.12 -18.05 1.79
C ASN A 119 -24.83 -17.95 3.15
N SER A 120 -24.43 -18.79 4.10
CA SER A 120 -25.08 -18.89 5.41
C SER A 120 -24.07 -18.82 6.55
N GLN A 121 -24.46 -18.18 7.65
CA GLN A 121 -23.69 -18.19 8.89
C GLN A 121 -24.10 -19.43 9.69
N LEU A 122 -23.14 -20.31 9.98
CA LEU A 122 -23.39 -21.55 10.70
C LEU A 122 -23.40 -21.32 12.21
N SER A 123 -22.34 -20.69 12.73
CA SER A 123 -22.11 -20.60 14.17
C SER A 123 -21.34 -19.34 14.58
N VAL A 124 -21.57 -18.89 15.82
CA VAL A 124 -20.90 -17.73 16.42
C VAL A 124 -20.44 -18.09 17.82
N ILE A 125 -19.16 -17.88 18.10
CA ILE A 125 -18.59 -17.99 19.45
C ILE A 125 -18.23 -16.62 19.94
N LYS A 126 -18.55 -16.32 21.20
CA LYS A 126 -18.11 -15.10 21.89
C LYS A 126 -17.06 -15.41 22.94
N PHE A 127 -15.97 -14.66 22.93
CA PHE A 127 -14.89 -14.72 23.90
C PHE A 127 -14.90 -13.49 24.81
N LYS A 128 -14.01 -13.50 25.81
CA LYS A 128 -13.82 -12.36 26.70
C LYS A 128 -13.10 -11.19 26.01
N GLN A 129 -12.17 -11.50 25.10
CA GLN A 129 -11.32 -10.53 24.39
C GLN A 129 -11.53 -10.58 22.88
N GLY A 130 -11.14 -9.50 22.18
CA GLY A 130 -11.21 -9.38 20.73
C GLY A 130 -10.23 -10.33 20.04
N GLY A 131 -10.63 -10.93 18.92
CA GLY A 131 -9.73 -11.74 18.10
C GLY A 131 -8.99 -10.86 17.10
N THR A 132 -7.69 -11.11 16.93
CA THR A 132 -6.75 -10.27 16.17
C THR A 132 -6.02 -11.02 15.06
N ALA A 133 -5.99 -12.35 15.10
CA ALA A 133 -5.39 -13.19 14.07
C ALA A 133 -6.17 -14.51 13.96
N LEU A 134 -6.23 -15.09 12.77
CA LEU A 134 -6.94 -16.35 12.51
C LEU A 134 -6.24 -17.12 11.39
N THR A 135 -6.09 -18.43 11.55
CA THR A 135 -5.61 -19.32 10.49
C THR A 135 -6.17 -20.73 10.65
N TRP A 136 -6.48 -21.39 9.54
CA TRP A 136 -6.90 -22.79 9.54
C TRP A 136 -5.69 -23.71 9.59
N ALA A 137 -5.82 -24.82 10.32
CA ALA A 137 -4.79 -25.85 10.32
C ALA A 137 -4.70 -26.51 8.94
N PRO A 138 -3.49 -26.76 8.42
CA PRO A 138 -3.33 -27.45 7.16
C PRO A 138 -3.70 -28.93 7.29
N ALA A 139 -3.81 -29.59 6.14
CA ALA A 139 -4.28 -30.98 6.05
C ALA A 139 -3.45 -32.00 6.85
N VAL A 140 -2.15 -31.73 6.95
CA VAL A 140 -1.19 -32.54 7.69
C VAL A 140 -1.43 -32.49 9.21
N VAL A 141 -1.98 -31.38 9.73
CA VAL A 141 -2.29 -31.19 11.16
C VAL A 141 -3.71 -31.64 11.50
N SER A 142 -4.69 -31.27 10.66
CA SER A 142 -6.09 -31.62 10.86
C SER A 142 -6.64 -32.30 9.62
N ARG A 143 -6.68 -33.63 9.64
CA ARG A 143 -7.16 -34.44 8.51
C ARG A 143 -8.64 -34.21 8.19
N GLU A 144 -9.43 -33.90 9.21
CA GLU A 144 -10.86 -33.60 9.08
C GLU A 144 -11.13 -32.14 8.65
N GLY A 145 -10.09 -31.29 8.65
CA GLY A 145 -10.19 -29.92 8.16
C GLY A 145 -10.97 -28.95 9.05
N GLY A 146 -11.31 -29.36 10.27
CA GLY A 146 -12.10 -28.60 11.23
C GLY A 146 -11.30 -27.75 12.21
N GLN A 147 -9.96 -27.80 12.21
CA GLN A 147 -9.18 -27.11 13.24
C GLN A 147 -8.76 -25.69 12.83
N ILE A 148 -8.96 -24.73 13.74
CA ILE A 148 -8.66 -23.30 13.56
C ILE A 148 -7.83 -22.81 14.75
N ALA A 149 -6.80 -22.00 14.48
CA ALA A 149 -6.09 -21.24 15.50
C ALA A 149 -6.54 -19.77 15.47
N VAL A 150 -6.87 -19.22 16.65
CA VAL A 150 -7.31 -17.83 16.81
C VAL A 150 -6.45 -17.15 17.87
N GLY A 151 -5.86 -16.01 17.52
CA GLY A 151 -5.08 -15.15 18.39
C GLY A 151 -5.90 -13.96 18.88
N PHE A 152 -5.65 -13.52 20.11
CA PHE A 152 -6.45 -12.50 20.79
C PHE A 152 -5.61 -11.30 21.26
N GLU A 153 -6.29 -10.20 21.58
CA GLU A 153 -5.70 -8.95 22.06
C GLU A 153 -4.87 -9.08 23.35
N ASP A 154 -5.19 -10.06 24.19
CA ASP A 154 -4.52 -10.31 25.48
C ASP A 154 -3.31 -11.24 25.37
N GLY A 155 -2.91 -11.61 24.16
CA GLY A 155 -1.80 -12.51 23.90
C GLY A 155 -2.13 -13.99 24.04
N VAL A 156 -3.41 -14.34 24.23
CA VAL A 156 -3.88 -15.73 24.26
C VAL A 156 -4.09 -16.23 22.84
N VAL A 157 -3.76 -17.51 22.64
CA VAL A 157 -4.09 -18.26 21.43
C VAL A 157 -5.00 -19.42 21.81
N ARG A 158 -6.04 -19.65 21.01
CA ARG A 158 -7.00 -20.74 21.18
C ARG A 158 -7.00 -21.60 19.93
N ILE A 159 -6.93 -22.90 20.14
CA ILE A 159 -7.13 -23.92 19.11
C ILE A 159 -8.56 -24.42 19.27
N ILE A 160 -9.32 -24.29 18.19
CA ILE A 160 -10.75 -24.54 18.12
C ILE A 160 -10.99 -25.61 17.06
N GLU A 161 -11.87 -26.55 17.37
CA GLU A 161 -12.34 -27.56 16.43
C GLU A 161 -13.79 -27.23 16.04
N VAL A 162 -14.02 -27.11 14.73
CA VAL A 162 -15.31 -26.85 14.10
C VAL A 162 -15.75 -28.15 13.46
N TYR A 163 -16.92 -28.63 13.88
CA TYR A 163 -17.53 -29.83 13.38
C TYR A 163 -18.89 -29.49 12.78
N ASP A 164 -19.08 -29.75 11.48
CA ASP A 164 -20.39 -29.61 10.85
C ASP A 164 -20.99 -31.01 10.61
N PRO A 165 -22.02 -31.42 11.38
CA PRO A 165 -22.66 -32.72 11.22
C PRO A 165 -23.32 -32.90 9.83
N LYS A 166 -23.55 -31.83 9.06
CA LYS A 166 -24.12 -31.89 7.71
C LYS A 166 -23.13 -32.39 6.65
N LEU A 167 -21.83 -32.40 6.96
CA LEU A 167 -20.77 -32.81 6.04
C LEU A 167 -20.45 -34.33 6.13
N LEU A 168 -21.16 -35.08 6.97
CA LEU A 168 -20.96 -36.53 7.08
C LEU A 168 -21.65 -37.30 5.93
N PRO A 169 -20.94 -38.22 5.25
CA PRO A 169 -21.44 -38.88 4.04
C PRO A 169 -22.55 -39.93 4.23
N ASP A 170 -22.98 -40.25 5.46
CA ASP A 170 -23.92 -41.37 5.74
C ASP A 170 -25.10 -41.01 6.68
N ARG A 171 -25.65 -39.79 6.60
CA ARG A 171 -26.91 -39.45 7.30
C ARG A 171 -28.09 -39.39 6.34
N ASP A 172 -29.04 -40.30 6.55
CA ASP A 172 -30.32 -40.37 5.81
C ASP A 172 -31.26 -39.18 6.07
N GLU A 173 -30.98 -38.35 7.08
CA GLU A 173 -31.71 -37.12 7.36
C GLU A 173 -30.78 -35.88 7.39
N PRO A 174 -31.20 -34.74 6.78
CA PRO A 174 -30.44 -33.50 6.87
C PRO A 174 -30.36 -33.06 8.33
N ALA A 175 -29.16 -33.04 8.89
CA ALA A 175 -28.93 -32.61 10.27
C ALA A 175 -29.45 -31.17 10.44
N LYS A 176 -30.45 -30.98 11.32
CA LYS A 176 -30.96 -29.65 11.71
C LYS A 176 -30.03 -28.91 12.68
N GLU A 177 -28.96 -29.55 13.11
CA GLU A 177 -27.98 -29.00 14.05
C GLU A 177 -27.02 -28.05 13.33
N ASN A 178 -26.68 -26.95 13.99
CA ASN A 178 -25.66 -26.02 13.53
C ASN A 178 -24.26 -26.61 13.77
N ALA A 179 -23.24 -26.10 13.08
CA ALA A 179 -21.87 -26.54 13.30
C ALA A 179 -21.48 -26.41 14.78
N GLU A 180 -21.08 -27.51 15.40
CA GLU A 180 -20.58 -27.52 16.77
C GLU A 180 -19.17 -26.98 16.80
N ILE A 181 -18.84 -26.26 17.88
CA ILE A 181 -17.52 -25.70 18.04
C ILE A 181 -16.97 -25.98 19.43
N ASN A 182 -15.84 -26.69 19.45
CA ASN A 182 -15.19 -27.18 20.66
C ASN A 182 -13.83 -26.50 20.85
N LEU A 183 -13.51 -26.15 22.08
CA LEU A 183 -12.20 -25.61 22.43
C LEU A 183 -11.25 -26.77 22.70
N LYS A 184 -10.26 -26.97 21.83
CA LYS A 184 -9.24 -28.02 21.98
C LYS A 184 -8.17 -27.63 22.99
N GLN A 185 -7.57 -26.45 22.81
CA GLN A 185 -6.44 -26.03 23.63
C GLN A 185 -6.38 -24.50 23.78
N VAL A 186 -5.82 -24.05 24.89
CA VAL A 186 -5.56 -22.63 25.17
C VAL A 186 -4.14 -22.48 25.69
N PHE A 187 -3.43 -21.47 25.19
CA PHE A 187 -2.13 -21.08 25.72
C PHE A 187 -1.96 -19.56 25.65
N LYS A 188 -1.15 -19.01 26.56
CA LYS A 188 -0.81 -17.58 26.62
C LYS A 188 0.69 -17.37 26.34
N PRO A 189 1.11 -17.42 25.08
CA PRO A 189 2.52 -17.23 24.71
C PRO A 189 2.99 -15.79 24.85
N HIS A 190 2.06 -14.82 24.78
CA HIS A 190 2.38 -13.41 24.60
C HIS A 190 1.80 -12.53 25.71
N SER A 191 2.44 -11.39 25.95
CA SER A 191 1.95 -10.36 26.87
C SER A 191 1.10 -9.28 26.19
N ALA A 192 1.08 -9.26 24.86
CA ALA A 192 0.31 -8.33 24.05
C ALA A 192 -0.38 -9.04 22.87
N ALA A 193 -1.20 -8.30 22.12
CA ALA A 193 -2.00 -8.80 21.01
C ALA A 193 -1.24 -9.70 20.05
N VAL A 194 -1.80 -10.88 19.77
CA VAL A 194 -1.28 -11.82 18.78
C VAL A 194 -1.62 -11.31 17.38
N THR A 195 -0.62 -11.05 16.56
CA THR A 195 -0.79 -10.42 15.24
C THR A 195 -0.64 -11.40 14.09
N ALA A 196 0.04 -12.53 14.32
CA ALA A 196 0.33 -13.48 13.26
C ALA A 196 0.37 -14.91 13.79
N LEU A 197 -0.14 -15.84 12.98
CA LEU A 197 -0.17 -17.27 13.26
C LEU A 197 0.27 -18.01 11.99
N ALA A 198 1.19 -18.95 12.10
CA ALA A 198 1.71 -19.67 10.94
C ALA A 198 2.00 -21.14 11.25
N TYR A 199 1.38 -22.02 10.48
CA TYR A 199 1.69 -23.45 10.46
C TYR A 199 2.86 -23.73 9.53
N GLU A 200 3.77 -24.58 10.00
CA GLU A 200 4.81 -25.15 9.16
C GLU A 200 4.20 -26.15 8.17
N GLN A 201 4.82 -26.25 7.00
CA GLN A 201 4.37 -27.01 5.84
C GLN A 201 4.10 -28.51 6.09
N GLU A 202 4.95 -29.18 6.86
CA GLU A 202 4.76 -30.60 7.24
C GLU A 202 3.89 -30.73 8.49
N GLY A 203 3.46 -29.61 9.07
CA GLY A 203 2.56 -29.59 10.22
C GLY A 203 3.24 -30.00 11.52
N HIS A 204 4.56 -29.99 11.58
CA HIS A 204 5.29 -30.32 12.82
C HIS A 204 5.44 -29.14 13.78
N MET A 205 5.24 -27.92 13.29
CA MET A 205 5.50 -26.71 14.05
C MET A 205 4.45 -25.63 13.81
N PHE A 206 4.16 -24.88 14.87
CA PHE A 206 3.30 -23.71 14.85
C PHE A 206 4.05 -22.52 15.42
N ALA A 207 3.97 -21.38 14.75
CA ALA A 207 4.56 -20.13 15.20
C ALA A 207 3.49 -19.07 15.45
N THR A 208 3.65 -18.33 16.54
CA THR A 208 2.79 -17.21 16.92
C THR A 208 3.64 -15.95 17.09
N GLY A 209 3.17 -14.84 16.54
CA GLY A 209 3.86 -13.55 16.59
C GLY A 209 2.98 -12.50 17.26
N SER A 210 3.61 -11.57 17.99
CA SER A 210 2.88 -10.57 18.76
C SER A 210 3.48 -9.16 18.65
N LYS A 211 2.66 -8.17 19.03
CA LYS A 211 3.10 -6.79 19.26
C LYS A 211 4.11 -6.66 20.40
N ASP A 212 4.24 -7.66 21.27
CA ASP A 212 5.26 -7.69 22.33
C ASP A 212 6.70 -7.93 21.82
N LYS A 213 6.87 -8.04 20.49
CA LYS A 213 8.16 -8.26 19.80
C LYS A 213 8.74 -9.65 20.06
N THR A 214 7.89 -10.64 20.31
CA THR A 214 8.28 -12.04 20.42
C THR A 214 7.63 -12.90 19.34
N VAL A 215 8.33 -13.97 18.97
CA VAL A 215 7.78 -15.08 18.19
C VAL A 215 7.92 -16.34 19.02
N PHE A 216 6.80 -17.01 19.29
CA PHE A 216 6.75 -18.24 20.09
C PHE A 216 6.51 -19.45 19.18
N PHE A 217 7.23 -20.54 19.41
CA PHE A 217 7.17 -21.77 18.65
C PHE A 217 6.58 -22.91 19.48
N PHE A 218 5.76 -23.73 18.83
CA PHE A 218 5.15 -24.93 19.38
C PHE A 218 5.43 -26.11 18.47
N ALA A 219 5.76 -27.25 19.06
CA ALA A 219 5.74 -28.54 18.39
C ALA A 219 4.28 -29.02 18.33
N ILE A 220 3.88 -29.52 17.17
CA ILE A 220 2.54 -30.07 16.95
C ILE A 220 2.65 -31.59 16.96
N GLU A 221 2.05 -32.21 17.97
CA GLU A 221 1.79 -33.65 18.03
C GLU A 221 0.27 -33.83 18.17
N ASP A 222 -0.21 -34.52 19.20
CA ASP A 222 -1.65 -34.51 19.57
C ASP A 222 -2.06 -33.15 20.16
N GLU A 223 -1.12 -32.49 20.82
CA GLU A 223 -1.25 -31.17 21.48
C GLU A 223 -0.14 -30.23 21.01
N TYR A 224 -0.36 -28.93 21.19
CA TYR A 224 0.61 -27.87 20.92
C TYR A 224 1.54 -27.73 22.12
N LYS A 225 2.75 -28.30 22.00
CA LYS A 225 3.76 -28.30 23.07
C LYS A 225 4.74 -27.14 22.90
N PRO A 226 4.99 -26.31 23.93
CA PRO A 226 5.83 -25.13 23.80
C PRO A 226 7.31 -25.50 23.62
N ILE A 227 7.92 -25.04 22.52
CA ILE A 227 9.36 -25.17 22.27
C ILE A 227 10.09 -24.02 22.94
N GLY A 228 9.68 -22.78 22.63
CA GLY A 228 10.30 -21.57 23.14
C GLY A 228 10.01 -20.35 22.29
N PHE A 229 10.56 -19.19 22.66
CA PHE A 229 10.39 -17.93 21.95
C PHE A 229 11.71 -17.24 21.64
N ILE A 230 11.67 -16.35 20.67
CA ILE A 230 12.77 -15.44 20.30
C ILE A 230 12.30 -14.00 20.37
N TYR A 231 13.26 -13.08 20.57
CA TYR A 231 13.03 -11.65 20.42
C TYR A 231 13.32 -11.19 19.00
N VAL A 232 12.47 -10.32 18.49
CA VAL A 232 12.60 -9.69 17.17
C VAL A 232 12.72 -8.17 17.30
N PRO A 233 13.31 -7.46 16.31
CA PRO A 233 13.64 -6.05 16.45
C PRO A 233 12.41 -5.12 16.50
N GLY A 234 11.21 -5.62 16.22
CA GLY A 234 9.98 -4.82 16.24
C GLY A 234 8.71 -5.66 16.41
N PRO A 235 7.55 -4.99 16.52
CA PRO A 235 6.25 -5.65 16.59
C PRO A 235 6.05 -6.53 15.36
N VAL A 236 5.67 -7.80 15.57
CA VAL A 236 5.44 -8.73 14.47
C VAL A 236 4.17 -8.31 13.73
N GLN A 237 4.23 -8.25 12.41
CA GLN A 237 3.08 -7.96 11.55
C GLN A 237 2.58 -9.22 10.84
N THR A 238 3.49 -10.04 10.32
CA THR A 238 3.14 -11.30 9.66
C THR A 238 4.25 -12.33 9.81
N LEU A 239 3.85 -13.60 9.72
CA LEU A 239 4.70 -14.77 9.81
C LEU A 239 4.42 -15.66 8.60
N GLN A 240 5.48 -16.14 7.96
CA GLN A 240 5.35 -17.10 6.87
C GLN A 240 6.48 -18.12 6.86
N TRP A 241 6.11 -19.38 6.97
CA TRP A 241 7.06 -20.48 6.77
C TRP A 241 7.44 -20.61 5.30
N SER A 242 8.68 -21.05 5.06
CA SER A 242 9.19 -21.35 3.72
C SER A 242 8.36 -22.46 3.07
N PRO A 243 8.04 -22.34 1.77
CA PRO A 243 7.36 -23.41 1.02
C PRO A 243 8.21 -24.68 0.86
N SER A 244 7.57 -25.78 0.45
CA SER A 244 8.19 -27.11 0.29
C SER A 244 9.24 -27.20 -0.81
N THR A 245 9.27 -26.20 -1.68
CA THR A 245 10.33 -26.04 -2.68
C THR A 245 11.68 -25.65 -2.06
N HIS A 246 11.71 -25.21 -0.81
CA HIS A 246 12.94 -24.80 -0.13
C HIS A 246 13.56 -25.97 0.64
N LYS A 247 14.86 -26.20 0.44
CA LYS A 247 15.60 -27.26 1.15
C LYS A 247 15.68 -27.07 2.67
N LYS A 248 15.51 -25.85 3.16
CA LYS A 248 15.60 -25.49 4.58
C LYS A 248 14.28 -24.88 5.01
N THR A 249 13.71 -25.39 6.10
CA THR A 249 12.55 -24.81 6.76
C THR A 249 12.95 -23.54 7.50
N MET A 250 12.54 -22.39 6.97
CA MET A 250 12.83 -21.06 7.51
C MET A 250 11.53 -20.30 7.74
N LEU A 251 11.40 -19.62 8.86
CA LEU A 251 10.32 -18.69 9.16
C LEU A 251 10.75 -17.28 8.75
N LEU A 252 9.99 -16.65 7.85
CA LEU A 252 10.07 -15.23 7.55
C LEU A 252 9.15 -14.47 8.53
N ILE A 253 9.73 -13.50 9.21
CA ILE A 253 9.07 -12.65 10.19
C ILE A 253 9.14 -11.22 9.66
N LEU A 254 8.00 -10.61 9.40
CA LEU A 254 7.96 -9.21 8.98
C LEU A 254 7.48 -8.35 10.15
N CYS A 255 8.25 -7.32 10.45
CA CYS A 255 7.98 -6.42 11.57
C CYS A 255 7.41 -5.08 11.06
N GLU A 256 6.55 -4.47 11.86
CA GLU A 256 5.94 -3.16 11.57
C GLU A 256 7.00 -2.06 11.43
N ASN A 257 8.18 -2.20 12.04
CA ASN A 257 9.27 -1.23 11.93
C ASN A 257 10.20 -1.46 10.74
N GLY A 258 9.74 -2.11 9.66
CA GLY A 258 10.50 -2.24 8.41
C GLY A 258 11.60 -3.30 8.42
N PHE A 259 11.75 -4.06 9.51
CA PHE A 259 12.66 -5.20 9.57
C PHE A 259 11.98 -6.47 9.05
N ALA A 260 12.70 -7.20 8.20
CA ALA A 260 12.37 -8.59 7.91
C ALA A 260 13.44 -9.48 8.55
N VAL A 261 13.03 -10.54 9.23
CA VAL A 261 13.92 -11.48 9.91
C VAL A 261 13.65 -12.88 9.39
N GLN A 262 14.70 -13.62 9.05
CA GLN A 262 14.60 -15.05 8.76
C GLN A 262 15.25 -15.85 9.86
N VAL A 263 14.54 -16.86 10.35
CA VAL A 263 15.03 -17.79 11.37
C VAL A 263 14.78 -19.23 10.94
N PRO A 264 15.70 -20.17 11.19
CA PRO A 264 15.42 -21.58 10.97
C PRO A 264 14.40 -22.09 11.98
N ALA A 265 13.72 -23.19 11.64
CA ALA A 265 12.91 -23.92 12.60
C ALA A 265 13.78 -24.31 13.83
N PRO A 266 13.41 -23.92 15.06
CA PRO A 266 14.16 -24.28 16.25
C PRO A 266 14.16 -25.81 16.43
N PRO A 267 15.29 -26.39 16.91
CA PRO A 267 15.31 -27.81 17.21
C PRO A 267 14.31 -28.13 18.34
N PRO A 268 13.76 -29.36 18.37
CA PRO A 268 12.90 -29.79 19.46
C PRO A 268 13.64 -29.66 20.78
N ARG A 269 12.92 -29.22 21.82
CA ARG A 269 13.49 -28.94 23.12
C ARG A 269 14.02 -30.22 23.76
N LYS A 270 15.33 -30.26 24.07
CA LYS A 270 15.99 -31.42 24.68
C LYS A 270 16.11 -31.35 26.21
N GLN A 271 16.00 -30.16 26.81
CA GLN A 271 16.18 -29.94 28.26
C GLN A 271 15.18 -28.92 28.82
N GLU A 272 14.70 -29.18 30.04
CA GLU A 272 13.83 -28.30 30.82
C GLU A 272 14.64 -27.16 31.46
N VAL A 273 15.04 -26.18 30.65
CA VAL A 273 15.52 -24.89 31.18
C VAL A 273 14.36 -24.10 31.81
N PRO A 274 14.60 -23.27 32.84
CA PRO A 274 13.52 -22.51 33.49
C PRO A 274 12.88 -21.45 32.59
N THR A 275 13.57 -21.06 31.52
CA THR A 275 13.12 -20.06 30.55
C THR A 275 12.78 -20.69 29.21
N TYR A 276 11.71 -20.22 28.58
CA TYR A 276 11.35 -20.56 27.20
C TYR A 276 12.14 -19.75 26.15
N GLU A 277 13.07 -18.87 26.57
CA GLU A 277 13.86 -18.05 25.65
C GLU A 277 14.89 -18.90 24.88
N ILE A 278 14.89 -18.79 23.55
CA ILE A 278 15.86 -19.46 22.66
C ILE A 278 16.91 -18.42 22.25
N ARG A 279 18.11 -18.50 22.84
CA ARG A 279 19.20 -17.54 22.60
C ARG A 279 20.07 -17.88 21.40
N ASP A 280 20.28 -19.17 21.15
CA ASP A 280 21.28 -19.64 20.18
C ASP A 280 20.69 -19.94 18.79
N LEU A 281 19.58 -19.28 18.41
CA LEU A 281 18.97 -19.46 17.09
C LEU A 281 19.59 -18.45 16.10
N PRO A 282 20.20 -18.89 14.98
CA PRO A 282 20.83 -17.97 14.04
C PRO A 282 19.77 -17.19 13.27
N MET A 283 19.75 -15.86 13.45
CA MET A 283 18.78 -14.96 12.83
C MET A 283 19.42 -14.12 11.74
N GLN A 284 18.77 -14.04 10.57
CA GLN A 284 19.20 -13.18 9.47
C GLN A 284 18.30 -11.94 9.42
N TYR A 285 18.90 -10.76 9.48
CA TYR A 285 18.18 -9.49 9.50
C TYR A 285 18.29 -8.81 8.14
N PHE A 286 17.15 -8.38 7.61
CA PHE A 286 17.04 -7.61 6.39
C PHE A 286 16.46 -6.23 6.71
N ARG A 287 17.16 -5.20 6.27
CA ARG A 287 16.72 -3.81 6.36
C ARG A 287 16.71 -3.21 4.96
N PHE A 288 15.62 -2.53 4.63
CA PHE A 288 15.40 -1.99 3.30
C PHE A 288 15.68 -0.48 3.31
N TYR A 289 16.30 -0.01 2.23
CA TYR A 289 16.66 1.39 2.03
C TYR A 289 16.15 1.84 0.65
N SER A 290 15.84 3.13 0.51
CA SER A 290 15.36 3.67 -0.77
C SER A 290 16.48 3.72 -1.81
N ILE A 291 16.32 2.93 -2.87
CA ILE A 291 17.26 2.85 -4.01
C ILE A 291 17.19 4.12 -4.89
N LYS A 292 16.13 4.94 -4.78
CA LYS A 292 15.97 6.18 -5.58
C LYS A 292 17.15 7.15 -5.41
N SER A 293 17.67 7.29 -4.20
CA SER A 293 18.85 8.13 -3.92
C SER A 293 20.10 7.62 -4.63
N GLN A 294 20.36 6.31 -4.59
CA GLN A 294 21.48 5.67 -5.26
C GLN A 294 21.37 5.77 -6.79
N ILE A 295 20.18 5.59 -7.35
CA ILE A 295 19.94 5.78 -8.79
C ILE A 295 20.22 7.22 -9.21
N LYS A 296 19.77 8.21 -8.42
CA LYS A 296 20.01 9.63 -8.70
C LYS A 296 21.50 9.98 -8.66
N ILE A 297 22.24 9.43 -7.71
CA ILE A 297 23.70 9.59 -7.61
C ILE A 297 24.38 8.96 -8.85
N ALA A 298 24.07 7.70 -9.17
CA ALA A 298 24.67 7.00 -10.31
C ALA A 298 24.36 7.67 -11.65
N LEU A 299 23.13 8.18 -11.85
CA LEU A 299 22.75 8.92 -13.05
C LEU A 299 23.54 10.23 -13.19
N ARG A 300 23.79 10.92 -12.08
CA ARG A 300 24.56 12.18 -12.05
C ARG A 300 26.04 11.93 -12.33
N GLU A 301 26.64 10.91 -11.73
CA GLU A 301 28.02 10.47 -12.03
C GLU A 301 28.18 10.13 -13.50
N LYS A 302 27.24 9.39 -14.09
CA LYS A 302 27.25 9.08 -15.51
C LYS A 302 27.14 10.35 -16.38
N ARG A 303 26.28 11.31 -16.00
CA ARG A 303 26.15 12.59 -16.71
C ARG A 303 27.44 13.42 -16.64
N LYS A 304 28.14 13.41 -15.50
CA LYS A 304 29.46 14.06 -15.37
C LYS A 304 30.48 13.42 -16.32
N GLN A 305 30.58 12.10 -16.32
CA GLN A 305 31.48 11.36 -17.22
C GLN A 305 31.18 11.62 -18.70
N GLU A 306 29.90 11.71 -19.08
CA GLU A 306 29.50 12.03 -20.46
C GLU A 306 29.86 13.47 -20.84
N LYS A 307 29.64 14.44 -19.95
CA LYS A 307 30.04 15.84 -20.18
C LYS A 307 31.55 15.99 -20.33
N GLU A 308 32.32 15.32 -19.48
CA GLU A 308 33.78 15.40 -19.50
C GLU A 308 34.36 14.75 -20.76
N LYS A 309 33.80 13.61 -21.19
CA LYS A 309 34.14 13.00 -22.49
C LYS A 309 33.80 13.93 -23.66
N ALA A 310 32.60 14.53 -23.67
CA ALA A 310 32.20 15.47 -24.71
C ALA A 310 33.10 16.72 -24.74
N ARG A 311 33.53 17.22 -23.58
CA ARG A 311 34.49 18.32 -23.46
C ARG A 311 35.84 17.94 -24.07
N LEU A 312 36.37 16.76 -23.74
CA LEU A 312 37.63 16.26 -24.31
C LEU A 312 37.54 16.05 -25.83
N GLU A 313 36.44 15.50 -26.33
CA GLU A 313 36.20 15.34 -27.78
C GLU A 313 36.08 16.69 -28.48
N TRP A 314 35.41 17.67 -27.88
CA TRP A 314 35.30 19.02 -28.41
C TRP A 314 36.65 19.73 -28.47
N ILE A 315 37.47 19.63 -27.40
CA ILE A 315 38.85 20.16 -27.38
C ILE A 315 39.67 19.51 -28.50
N LYS A 316 39.54 18.19 -28.68
CA LYS A 316 40.25 17.47 -29.74
C LYS A 316 39.85 17.97 -31.14
N GLN A 317 38.55 18.15 -31.39
CA GLN A 317 38.05 18.69 -32.68
C GLN A 317 38.54 20.12 -32.94
N GLN A 318 38.58 20.97 -31.92
CA GLN A 318 39.08 22.35 -32.04
C GLN A 318 40.58 22.40 -32.38
N LYS A 319 41.39 21.54 -31.72
CA LYS A 319 42.83 21.41 -32.02
C LYS A 319 43.07 20.91 -33.45
N GLU A 320 42.25 19.99 -33.96
CA GLU A 320 42.33 19.51 -35.35
C GLU A 320 41.97 20.60 -36.37
N LEU A 321 41.14 21.59 -36.01
CA LEU A 321 40.78 22.74 -36.83
C LEU A 321 41.81 23.90 -36.79
N GLY A 322 42.91 23.75 -36.03
CA GLY A 322 44.00 24.72 -35.97
C GLY A 322 43.72 25.98 -35.14
N LEU A 323 42.70 25.94 -34.28
CA LEU A 323 42.39 26.98 -33.29
C LEU A 323 43.13 26.66 -31.98
N ASP A 324 43.93 27.59 -31.48
CA ASP A 324 44.53 27.48 -30.15
C ASP A 324 43.43 27.67 -29.10
N VAL A 325 42.99 26.55 -28.51
CA VAL A 325 42.10 26.56 -27.34
C VAL A 325 43.00 26.65 -26.11
N GLU A 326 43.10 27.84 -25.53
CA GLU A 326 43.57 27.97 -24.14
C GLU A 326 42.61 27.15 -23.27
N GLU A 327 43.17 26.24 -22.46
CA GLU A 327 42.42 25.50 -21.43
C GLU A 327 42.02 26.49 -20.33
N THR A 328 41.04 27.34 -20.61
CA THR A 328 40.32 28.00 -19.54
C THR A 328 39.56 26.92 -18.79
N GLU A 329 39.97 26.68 -17.56
CA GLU A 329 39.14 26.04 -16.55
C GLU A 329 37.88 26.91 -16.43
N GLU A 330 36.85 26.63 -17.25
CA GLU A 330 35.50 27.06 -16.90
C GLU A 330 35.27 26.57 -15.49
N GLU A 331 35.18 27.50 -14.52
CA GLU A 331 34.80 27.20 -13.15
C GLU A 331 33.48 26.42 -13.23
N GLU A 332 33.55 25.09 -13.02
CA GLU A 332 32.33 24.31 -12.88
C GLU A 332 31.58 24.92 -11.69
N PRO A 333 30.32 25.36 -11.87
CA PRO A 333 29.56 25.91 -10.76
C PRO A 333 29.59 24.89 -9.63
N GLU A 334 30.00 25.31 -8.42
CA GLU A 334 30.08 24.45 -7.24
C GLU A 334 28.81 23.61 -7.14
N GLU A 335 28.92 22.34 -7.50
CA GLU A 335 27.76 21.47 -7.50
C GLU A 335 27.33 21.26 -6.06
N GLU A 336 26.09 21.66 -5.74
CA GLU A 336 25.49 21.45 -4.42
C GLU A 336 25.84 20.04 -3.89
N PRO A 337 26.36 19.93 -2.66
CA PRO A 337 26.75 18.65 -2.09
C PRO A 337 25.56 17.70 -2.10
N LEU A 338 25.83 16.43 -2.41
CA LEU A 338 24.79 15.42 -2.51
C LEU A 338 23.90 15.45 -1.27
N PRO A 339 22.56 15.45 -1.41
CA PRO A 339 21.72 15.15 -0.27
C PRO A 339 22.13 13.77 0.25
N PRO A 340 22.38 13.61 1.55
CA PRO A 340 22.72 12.31 2.12
C PRO A 340 21.64 11.29 1.75
N ILE A 341 22.03 10.01 1.63
CA ILE A 341 21.08 8.91 1.41
C ILE A 341 19.94 9.09 2.41
N PHE A 342 18.74 9.38 1.89
CA PHE A 342 17.58 9.59 2.74
C PHE A 342 17.19 8.25 3.34
N VAL A 343 17.67 8.01 4.56
CA VAL A 343 17.18 6.96 5.43
C VAL A 343 16.15 7.63 6.32
N PRO A 344 14.84 7.40 6.09
CA PRO A 344 13.84 7.96 6.97
C PRO A 344 14.12 7.48 8.39
N GLU A 345 14.11 8.40 9.36
CA GLU A 345 14.36 8.10 10.77
C GLU A 345 13.45 6.99 11.30
N LYS A 346 12.22 6.93 10.75
CA LYS A 346 11.27 5.85 10.94
C LYS A 346 11.12 5.09 9.62
N PRO A 347 11.60 3.84 9.52
CA PRO A 347 11.39 3.03 8.33
C PRO A 347 9.91 2.82 8.07
N SER A 348 9.54 2.79 6.79
CA SER A 348 8.19 2.50 6.35
C SER A 348 7.69 1.15 6.89
N PRO A 349 6.44 1.07 7.38
CA PRO A 349 5.92 -0.20 7.84
C PRO A 349 5.71 -1.18 6.69
N ILE A 350 6.10 -2.43 6.94
CA ILE A 350 5.82 -3.56 6.05
C ILE A 350 4.35 -3.93 6.21
N LEU A 351 3.62 -3.98 5.11
CA LEU A 351 2.22 -4.42 5.09
C LEU A 351 2.12 -5.94 5.08
N CYS A 352 2.82 -6.56 4.12
CA CYS A 352 2.80 -7.98 3.89
C CYS A 352 4.05 -8.39 3.10
N GLY A 353 4.29 -9.69 3.00
CA GLY A 353 5.37 -10.24 2.20
C GLY A 353 5.30 -11.75 2.20
N PHE A 354 5.95 -12.36 1.22
CA PHE A 354 5.92 -13.80 1.03
C PHE A 354 7.14 -14.33 0.26
N TYR A 355 7.46 -15.60 0.49
CA TYR A 355 8.51 -16.28 -0.27
C TYR A 355 8.10 -16.48 -1.73
N SER A 356 8.99 -16.14 -2.66
CA SER A 356 8.79 -16.39 -4.10
C SER A 356 9.60 -17.55 -4.63
N ALA A 357 10.86 -17.63 -4.25
CA ALA A 357 11.78 -18.68 -4.68
C ALA A 357 12.77 -18.98 -3.55
N PRO A 358 13.52 -20.10 -3.62
CA PRO A 358 14.53 -20.40 -2.62
C PRO A 358 15.50 -19.23 -2.41
N GLY A 359 15.52 -18.68 -1.19
CA GLY A 359 16.35 -17.54 -0.81
C GLY A 359 15.83 -16.15 -1.27
N LYS A 360 14.65 -16.06 -1.87
CA LYS A 360 14.02 -14.81 -2.31
C LYS A 360 12.63 -14.66 -1.72
N PHE A 361 12.28 -13.45 -1.31
CA PHE A 361 10.95 -13.09 -0.85
C PHE A 361 10.57 -11.71 -1.37
N TRP A 362 9.28 -11.49 -1.56
CA TRP A 362 8.70 -10.19 -1.84
C TRP A 362 8.14 -9.59 -0.56
N LEU A 363 8.10 -8.27 -0.53
CA LEU A 363 7.53 -7.49 0.55
C LEU A 363 6.89 -6.24 -0.02
N SER A 364 5.80 -5.83 0.62
CA SER A 364 5.10 -4.58 0.35
C SER A 364 5.32 -3.63 1.52
N LEU A 365 5.79 -2.42 1.22
CA LEU A 365 6.05 -1.35 2.18
C LEU A 365 5.10 -0.19 1.90
N THR A 366 4.59 0.45 2.95
CA THR A 366 3.84 1.71 2.78
C THR A 366 4.74 2.93 2.60
N GLY A 367 4.21 4.03 2.07
CA GLY A 367 4.88 5.33 2.18
C GLY A 367 6.07 5.54 1.25
N LEU A 368 6.12 4.87 0.09
CA LEU A 368 7.11 5.20 -0.95
C LEU A 368 6.92 6.58 -1.59
N GLU A 369 5.85 7.32 -1.26
CA GLU A 369 5.57 8.64 -1.83
C GLU A 369 4.97 9.59 -0.77
N LYS A 370 5.86 10.24 -0.02
CA LYS A 370 5.67 11.65 0.35
C LYS A 370 6.92 12.41 -0.10
N GLU A 371 7.25 12.31 -1.39
CA GLU A 371 8.04 13.39 -1.98
C GLU A 371 7.18 14.64 -1.84
N LYS A 372 7.72 15.70 -1.24
CA LYS A 372 7.14 17.04 -1.43
C LYS A 372 6.99 17.17 -2.94
N ALA A 373 5.78 17.46 -3.41
CA ALA A 373 5.56 17.87 -4.79
C ALA A 373 6.67 18.87 -5.13
N ILE A 374 7.36 18.65 -6.26
CA ILE A 374 8.36 19.58 -6.76
C ILE A 374 7.69 20.94 -6.72
N GLU A 375 8.13 21.83 -5.81
CA GLU A 375 7.54 23.15 -5.74
C GLU A 375 7.82 23.80 -7.10
N ASP A 376 6.75 24.24 -7.77
CA ASP A 376 6.88 24.98 -9.03
C ASP A 376 7.89 26.10 -8.86
N ILE A 377 8.65 26.37 -9.93
CA ILE A 377 9.63 27.46 -9.93
C ILE A 377 8.87 28.76 -9.69
N LYS A 378 8.95 29.31 -8.46
CA LYS A 378 8.29 30.56 -8.06
C LYS A 378 9.06 31.81 -8.46
N ASP A 379 10.20 31.64 -9.13
CA ASP A 379 11.04 32.75 -9.58
C ASP A 379 10.43 33.38 -10.85
N PRO A 380 9.97 34.64 -10.81
CA PRO A 380 9.34 35.31 -11.95
C PRO A 380 10.27 35.44 -13.16
N ASP A 381 11.58 35.38 -12.95
CA ASP A 381 12.61 35.55 -13.99
C ASP A 381 13.12 34.22 -14.55
N ALA A 382 12.66 33.08 -14.01
CA ALA A 382 13.04 31.77 -14.50
C ALA A 382 12.28 31.39 -15.78
N TYR A 383 13.02 31.09 -16.84
CA TYR A 383 12.44 30.64 -18.10
C TYR A 383 11.70 29.31 -17.92
N THR A 384 10.46 29.23 -18.41
CA THR A 384 9.75 27.96 -18.51
C THR A 384 10.44 27.03 -19.52
N ILE A 385 10.22 25.72 -19.39
CA ILE A 385 10.82 24.70 -20.27
C ILE A 385 10.52 24.99 -21.75
N GLU A 386 9.33 25.50 -22.05
CA GLU A 386 8.95 25.90 -23.40
C GLU A 386 9.69 27.14 -23.88
N GLN A 387 9.84 28.17 -23.03
CA GLN A 387 10.59 29.38 -23.36
C GLN A 387 12.07 29.07 -23.60
N PHE A 388 12.67 28.18 -22.81
CA PHE A 388 14.04 27.74 -23.02
C PHE A 388 14.20 27.03 -24.37
N LYS A 389 13.24 26.16 -24.73
CA LYS A 389 13.24 25.46 -26.03
C LYS A 389 13.10 26.45 -27.19
N GLN A 390 12.17 27.41 -27.10
CA GLN A 390 11.97 28.45 -28.11
C GLN A 390 13.20 29.35 -28.25
N LYS A 391 13.83 29.76 -27.15
CA LYS A 391 15.06 30.56 -27.16
C LYS A 391 16.20 29.82 -27.83
N LYS A 392 16.40 28.53 -27.49
CA LYS A 392 17.42 27.69 -28.12
C LYS A 392 17.19 27.49 -29.61
N GLU A 393 15.94 27.26 -30.04
CA GLU A 393 15.60 27.16 -31.47
C GLU A 393 15.82 28.50 -32.19
N PHE A 394 15.54 29.62 -31.54
CA PHE A 394 15.77 30.96 -32.07
C PHE A 394 17.26 31.27 -32.23
N GLU A 395 18.07 30.99 -31.20
CA GLU A 395 19.52 31.14 -31.23
C GLU A 395 20.16 30.30 -32.35
N LEU A 396 19.68 29.05 -32.54
CA LEU A 396 20.13 28.19 -33.63
C LEU A 396 19.81 28.80 -35.00
N LYS A 397 18.58 29.29 -35.19
CA LYS A 397 18.17 29.97 -36.44
C LYS A 397 18.97 31.24 -36.70
N MET A 398 19.28 32.01 -35.66
CA MET A 398 20.10 33.22 -35.78
C MET A 398 21.53 32.89 -36.19
N LYS A 399 22.13 31.84 -35.61
CA LYS A 399 23.46 31.37 -35.98
C LYS A 399 23.53 30.91 -37.44
N ASP A 400 22.55 30.12 -37.88
CA ASP A 400 22.44 29.68 -39.29
C ASP A 400 22.28 30.87 -40.25
N ALA A 401 21.52 31.90 -39.85
CA ALA A 401 21.34 33.11 -40.64
C ALA A 401 22.64 33.91 -40.75
N GLU A 402 23.41 34.00 -39.65
CA GLU A 402 24.68 34.71 -39.60
C GLU A 402 25.77 34.01 -40.43
N GLU A 403 25.84 32.68 -40.37
CA GLU A 403 26.73 31.89 -41.24
C GLU A 403 26.41 32.09 -42.73
N LYS A 404 25.12 32.09 -43.11
CA LYS A 404 24.70 32.38 -44.50
C LYS A 404 25.08 33.80 -44.92
N LYS A 405 24.94 34.78 -44.02
CA LYS A 405 25.32 36.18 -44.27
C LYS A 405 26.83 36.32 -44.44
N ASN A 406 27.64 35.61 -43.66
CA ASN A 406 29.08 35.61 -43.79
C ASN A 406 29.53 34.97 -45.11
N LYS A 407 28.98 33.83 -45.51
CA LYS A 407 29.25 33.23 -46.83
C LYS A 407 28.94 34.21 -47.97
N LYS A 408 27.80 34.91 -47.90
CA LYS A 408 27.44 35.93 -48.91
C LYS A 408 28.39 37.13 -48.91
N ARG A 409 28.92 37.54 -47.75
CA ARG A 409 29.93 38.61 -47.67
C ARG A 409 31.25 38.19 -48.30
N GLU A 410 31.67 36.94 -48.10
CA GLU A 410 32.86 36.37 -48.73
C GLU A 410 32.71 36.33 -50.25
N GLU A 411 31.59 35.82 -50.77
CA GLU A 411 31.28 35.83 -52.21
C GLU A 411 31.34 37.26 -52.79
N LEU A 412 30.70 38.23 -52.11
CA LEU A 412 30.74 39.64 -52.51
C LEU A 412 32.14 40.23 -52.49
N SER A 413 32.98 39.82 -51.55
CA SER A 413 34.36 40.27 -51.46
C SER A 413 35.20 39.75 -52.62
N ALA A 414 35.02 38.48 -53.01
CA ALA A 414 35.67 37.86 -54.16
C ALA A 414 35.24 38.55 -55.47
N LEU A 415 33.93 38.72 -55.68
CA LEU A 415 33.38 39.45 -56.83
C LEU A 415 33.89 40.88 -56.94
N ARG A 416 34.10 41.57 -55.81
CA ARG A 416 34.71 42.92 -55.80
C ARG A 416 36.17 42.88 -56.22
N GLN A 417 36.94 41.89 -55.77
CA GLN A 417 38.33 41.71 -56.19
C GLN A 417 38.41 41.41 -57.69
N ASP A 418 37.57 40.52 -58.20
CA ASP A 418 37.48 40.19 -59.64
C ASP A 418 37.11 41.42 -60.47
N TYR A 419 36.14 42.22 -60.00
CA TYR A 419 35.75 43.44 -60.69
C TYR A 419 36.90 44.46 -60.76
N VAL A 420 37.66 44.64 -59.67
CA VAL A 420 38.84 45.51 -59.65
C VAL A 420 39.92 44.97 -60.60
N PHE A 421 40.14 43.67 -60.63
CA PHE A 421 41.08 43.02 -61.54
C PHE A 421 40.69 43.21 -63.01
N LEU A 422 39.41 43.03 -63.34
CA LEU A 422 38.89 43.26 -64.69
C LEU A 422 39.00 44.72 -65.11
N LEU A 423 38.75 45.67 -64.19
CA LEU A 423 38.97 47.09 -64.45
C LEU A 423 40.44 47.39 -64.77
N GLN A 424 41.37 46.73 -64.08
CA GLN A 424 42.80 46.90 -64.34
C GLN A 424 43.18 46.35 -65.72
N LYS A 425 42.75 45.13 -66.07
CA LYS A 425 42.96 44.56 -67.41
C LYS A 425 42.34 45.40 -68.52
N ASN A 426 41.14 45.96 -68.31
CA ASN A 426 40.49 46.81 -69.29
C ASN A 426 41.26 48.12 -69.53
N ARG A 427 41.97 48.65 -68.51
CA ARG A 427 42.85 49.83 -68.67
C ARG A 427 44.12 49.52 -69.47
N GLU A 428 44.59 48.28 -69.44
CA GLU A 428 45.78 47.83 -70.18
C GLU A 428 45.52 47.63 -71.68
N LEU A 429 44.25 47.53 -72.09
CA LEU A 429 43.88 47.40 -73.51
C LEU A 429 44.09 48.73 -74.29
N PRO A 430 44.39 48.70 -75.60
CA PRO A 430 44.48 49.90 -76.43
C PRO A 430 43.17 50.72 -76.43
N LYS A 431 43.25 52.05 -76.45
CA LYS A 431 42.11 52.99 -76.26
C LYS A 431 40.83 52.71 -77.08
N HIS A 432 40.92 52.07 -78.24
CA HIS A 432 39.77 51.73 -79.09
C HIS A 432 39.06 50.41 -78.70
N MET A 433 39.68 49.58 -77.85
CA MET A 433 39.13 48.34 -77.30
C MET A 433 38.76 48.45 -75.81
N GLN A 434 39.04 49.59 -75.17
CA GLN A 434 38.68 49.81 -73.77
C GLN A 434 37.17 49.94 -73.62
N LEU A 435 36.57 49.11 -72.76
CA LEU A 435 35.14 49.15 -72.48
C LEU A 435 34.84 50.35 -71.57
N HIS A 436 34.20 51.39 -72.11
CA HIS A 436 33.79 52.58 -71.35
C HIS A 436 32.46 52.38 -70.61
N ARG A 437 32.34 53.01 -69.45
CA ARG A 437 31.23 52.81 -68.49
C ARG A 437 29.83 53.10 -69.03
N GLN A 438 29.69 53.81 -70.16
CA GLN A 438 28.41 54.08 -70.82
C GLN A 438 27.92 52.96 -71.76
N VAL A 439 28.72 51.92 -72.04
CA VAL A 439 28.29 50.71 -72.79
C VAL A 439 27.64 49.66 -71.87
N HIS A 440 27.65 49.88 -70.55
CA HIS A 440 27.19 48.92 -69.53
C HIS A 440 25.70 48.55 -69.60
N LEU A 441 24.82 49.42 -70.12
CA LEU A 441 23.38 49.14 -70.21
C LEU A 441 22.98 48.37 -71.49
N ALA A 442 23.82 48.39 -72.53
CA ALA A 442 23.53 47.69 -73.79
C ALA A 442 23.99 46.22 -73.78
N PHE A 443 25.12 45.91 -73.13
CA PHE A 443 25.64 44.53 -73.06
C PHE A 443 24.93 43.65 -72.03
N MET A 444 24.33 44.21 -70.97
CA MET A 444 23.53 43.41 -70.01
C MET A 444 22.15 42.98 -70.56
N ARG A 445 21.65 43.59 -71.66
CA ARG A 445 20.38 43.17 -72.28
C ARG A 445 20.50 41.94 -73.19
N VAL A 446 21.71 41.46 -73.47
CA VAL A 446 21.96 40.26 -74.29
C VAL A 446 22.26 39.02 -73.42
N ILE A 447 22.42 39.18 -72.11
CA ILE A 447 22.69 38.09 -71.16
C ILE A 447 21.45 37.73 -70.31
N TYR A 448 20.30 38.37 -70.57
CA TYR A 448 18.99 37.99 -70.05
C TYR A 448 17.97 37.82 -71.18
N LEU A 449 18.18 36.79 -72.00
CA LEU A 449 17.09 36.01 -72.58
C LEU A 449 17.23 34.57 -72.09
#